data_AF-A0A9J7BUP5-F1
#
_entry.id   AF-A0A9J7BUP5-F1
#
_cell.length_a   1.000
_cell.length_b   1.000
_cell.length_c   1.000
_cell.angle_alpha   90.00
_cell.angle_beta   90.00
_cell.angle_gamma   90.00
#
_symmetry.space_group_name_H-M   'P 1'
#
loop_
_entity.id
_entity.type
_entity.pdbx_description
1 polymer ?
#
loop_
_entity_poly.entity_id
_entity_poly.type
_entity_poly.pdbx_seq_one_letter_code
_entity_poly.pdbx_strand_id
1 'polypeptide(L)'
;MIPPFRMKGAAAVTLLLLAAAISGCRQEKQAVQNVAQHAAQVEQKAQAAATQRDADRAELAKIPLPTKSHYINVHDPGEWKNPFISVDADTIDLRIIQADANPSDVGQGSMLRPEAARRQELQIRPEDLTKALIALPERAWPYGRVVAIAESPEADRKKRPLVRRNVEAAIQRLNDLGVVVEEWPAR
;
A
#
# COMPACT_ATOMS: atom_id res chain seq x y z
N MET A 1 -60.26 -44.61 55.53
CA MET A 1 -59.46 -45.12 54.39
C MET A 1 -59.44 -43.99 53.36
N ILE A 2 -58.33 -43.26 53.28
CA ILE A 2 -58.15 -42.03 52.47
C ILE A 2 -57.11 -42.36 51.38
N PRO A 3 -57.32 -42.05 50.09
CA PRO A 3 -56.27 -42.17 49.09
C PRO A 3 -55.37 -40.92 49.07
N PRO A 4 -54.06 -41.05 48.82
CA PRO A 4 -53.13 -39.93 48.89
C PRO A 4 -53.06 -39.12 47.58
N PHE A 5 -52.86 -37.83 47.84
CA PHE A 5 -52.59 -36.70 46.99
C PHE A 5 -51.53 -36.94 45.90
N ARG A 6 -51.84 -36.49 44.68
CA ARG A 6 -50.98 -36.42 43.50
C ARG A 6 -50.41 -35.01 43.39
N MET A 7 -49.14 -34.79 43.70
CA MET A 7 -48.41 -33.54 43.40
C MET A 7 -46.92 -33.82 43.13
N LYS A 8 -46.57 -34.00 41.86
CA LYS A 8 -45.20 -33.89 41.34
C LYS A 8 -45.31 -33.34 39.92
N GLY A 9 -45.08 -32.04 39.74
CA GLY A 9 -45.16 -31.43 38.41
C GLY A 9 -44.82 -29.95 38.36
N ALA A 10 -45.14 -29.18 39.41
CA ALA A 10 -44.95 -27.73 39.38
C ALA A 10 -43.48 -27.28 39.56
N ALA A 11 -42.68 -27.97 40.38
CA ALA A 11 -41.32 -27.53 40.71
C ALA A 11 -40.30 -27.67 39.56
N ALA A 12 -40.53 -28.60 38.62
CA ALA A 12 -39.61 -28.83 37.50
C ALA A 12 -39.71 -27.76 36.40
N VAL A 13 -40.91 -27.18 36.21
CA VAL A 13 -41.16 -26.18 35.16
C VAL A 13 -40.56 -24.81 35.53
N THR A 14 -40.56 -24.45 36.82
CA THR A 14 -39.99 -23.18 37.29
C THR A 14 -38.46 -23.17 37.23
N LEU A 15 -37.80 -24.32 37.44
CA LEU A 15 -36.34 -24.44 37.33
C LEU A 15 -35.85 -24.31 35.87
N LEU A 16 -36.62 -24.83 34.92
CA LEU A 16 -36.33 -24.76 33.48
C LEU A 16 -36.48 -23.34 32.93
N LEU A 17 -37.47 -22.57 33.39
CA LEU A 17 -37.68 -21.18 33.00
C LEU A 17 -36.58 -20.25 33.52
N LEU A 18 -36.06 -20.48 34.74
CA LEU A 18 -34.91 -19.73 35.27
C LEU A 18 -33.62 -20.02 34.48
N ALA A 19 -33.35 -21.27 34.12
CA ALA A 19 -32.16 -21.65 33.37
C ALA A 19 -32.13 -21.05 31.95
N ALA A 20 -33.29 -20.93 31.29
CA ALA A 20 -33.43 -20.29 29.99
C ALA A 20 -33.19 -18.77 30.06
N ALA A 21 -33.68 -18.09 31.10
CA ALA A 21 -33.48 -16.66 31.30
C ALA A 21 -32.00 -16.30 31.58
N ILE A 22 -31.30 -17.13 32.36
CA ILE A 22 -29.87 -16.92 32.67
C ILE A 22 -28.99 -17.15 31.43
N SER A 23 -29.38 -18.09 30.56
CA SER A 23 -28.66 -18.38 29.31
C SER A 23 -28.76 -17.24 28.29
N GLY A 24 -29.95 -16.63 28.14
CA GLY A 24 -30.14 -15.47 27.25
C GLY A 24 -29.32 -14.24 27.65
N CYS A 25 -29.31 -13.90 28.95
CA CYS A 25 -28.51 -12.76 29.45
C CYS A 25 -26.99 -12.97 29.35
N ARG A 26 -26.51 -14.23 29.33
CA ARG A 26 -25.08 -14.52 29.19
C ARG A 26 -24.62 -14.39 27.73
N GLN A 27 -25.47 -14.78 26.78
CA GLN A 27 -25.18 -14.73 25.35
C GLN A 27 -25.07 -13.29 24.83
N GLU A 28 -25.95 -12.38 25.28
CA GLU A 28 -25.88 -10.96 24.93
C GLU A 28 -24.63 -10.27 25.50
N LYS A 29 -24.29 -10.54 26.77
CA LYS A 29 -23.05 -10.01 27.38
C LYS A 29 -21.79 -10.49 26.65
N GLN A 30 -21.78 -11.75 26.20
CA GLN A 30 -20.68 -12.31 25.44
C GLN A 30 -20.60 -11.70 24.03
N ALA A 31 -21.74 -11.43 23.37
CA ALA A 31 -21.78 -10.74 22.09
C ALA A 31 -21.23 -9.30 22.18
N VAL A 32 -21.62 -8.54 23.20
CA VAL A 32 -21.13 -7.17 23.44
C VAL A 32 -19.62 -7.17 23.73
N GLN A 33 -19.13 -8.12 24.53
CA GLN A 33 -17.70 -8.25 24.81
C GLN A 33 -16.90 -8.61 23.55
N ASN A 34 -17.41 -9.50 22.70
CA ASN A 34 -16.76 -9.87 21.45
C ASN A 34 -16.67 -8.68 20.48
N VAL A 35 -17.74 -7.86 20.38
CA VAL A 35 -17.74 -6.64 19.55
C VAL A 35 -16.75 -5.61 20.09
N ALA A 36 -16.72 -5.40 21.40
CA ALA A 36 -15.77 -4.47 22.03
C ALA A 36 -14.31 -4.91 21.83
N GLN A 37 -14.03 -6.21 21.97
CA GLN A 37 -12.70 -6.77 21.68
C GLN A 37 -12.33 -6.63 20.20
N HIS A 38 -13.27 -6.88 19.30
CA HIS A 38 -13.05 -6.71 17.87
C HIS A 38 -12.77 -5.25 17.51
N ALA A 39 -13.54 -4.31 18.05
CA ALA A 39 -13.33 -2.88 17.86
C ALA A 39 -11.93 -2.45 18.35
N ALA A 40 -11.54 -2.86 19.56
CA ALA A 40 -10.21 -2.59 20.09
C ALA A 40 -9.08 -3.17 19.22
N GLN A 41 -9.26 -4.39 18.69
CA GLN A 41 -8.30 -4.99 17.77
C GLN A 41 -8.20 -4.22 16.44
N VAL A 42 -9.32 -3.75 15.90
CA VAL A 42 -9.35 -2.94 14.67
C VAL A 42 -8.63 -1.59 14.91
N GLU A 43 -8.90 -0.94 16.03
CA GLU A 43 -8.23 0.31 16.41
C GLU A 43 -6.71 0.12 16.56
N GLN A 44 -6.28 -0.93 17.26
CA GLN A 44 -4.85 -1.24 17.40
C GLN A 44 -4.18 -1.50 16.05
N LYS A 45 -4.83 -2.26 15.16
CA LYS A 45 -4.31 -2.49 13.79
C LYS A 45 -4.22 -1.19 12.99
N ALA A 46 -5.23 -0.32 13.09
CA ALA A 46 -5.23 0.97 12.42
C ALA A 46 -4.11 1.89 12.93
N GLN A 47 -3.89 1.92 14.24
CA GLN A 47 -2.79 2.67 14.86
C GLN A 47 -1.43 2.14 14.40
N ALA A 48 -1.22 0.82 14.46
CA ALA A 48 0.03 0.20 14.00
C ALA A 48 0.30 0.50 12.51
N ALA A 49 -0.73 0.42 11.65
CA ALA A 49 -0.61 0.78 10.24
C ALA A 49 -0.32 2.27 10.03
N ALA A 50 -0.88 3.17 10.85
CA ALA A 50 -0.54 4.59 10.81
C ALA A 50 0.92 4.84 11.21
N THR A 51 1.37 4.25 12.32
CA THR A 51 2.76 4.35 12.76
C THR A 51 3.75 3.84 11.71
N GLN A 52 3.44 2.70 11.05
CA GLN A 52 4.28 2.20 9.98
C GLN A 52 4.35 3.17 8.80
N ARG A 53 3.21 3.74 8.38
CA ARG A 53 3.19 4.73 7.29
C ARG A 53 3.99 5.98 7.63
N ASP A 54 3.93 6.44 8.88
CA ASP A 54 4.71 7.60 9.33
C ASP A 54 6.21 7.30 9.33
N ALA A 55 6.60 6.07 9.71
CA ALA A 55 7.99 5.62 9.60
C ALA A 55 8.46 5.54 8.13
N ASP A 56 7.64 4.95 7.25
CA ASP A 56 7.94 4.87 5.81
C ASP A 56 8.08 6.26 5.18
N ARG A 57 7.20 7.19 5.57
CA ARG A 57 7.28 8.60 5.17
C ARG A 57 8.57 9.25 5.67
N ALA A 58 8.97 8.99 6.92
CA ALA A 58 10.20 9.54 7.49
C ALA A 58 11.47 9.02 6.78
N GLU A 59 11.47 7.77 6.32
CA GLU A 59 12.55 7.21 5.51
C GLU A 59 12.68 7.96 4.17
N LEU A 60 11.57 8.15 3.46
CA LEU A 60 11.56 8.93 2.21
C LEU A 60 11.80 10.43 2.45
N ALA A 61 11.53 10.94 3.65
CA ALA A 61 11.78 12.33 4.03
C ALA A 61 13.27 12.73 3.97
N LYS A 62 14.18 11.75 4.00
CA LYS A 62 15.63 11.95 3.83
C LYS A 62 15.99 12.48 2.45
N ILE A 63 15.19 12.16 1.44
CA ILE A 63 15.33 12.71 0.08
C ILE A 63 14.81 14.15 0.09
N PRO A 64 15.50 15.13 -0.52
CA PRO A 64 15.02 16.51 -0.54
C PRO A 64 13.70 16.65 -1.29
N LEU A 65 12.94 17.69 -0.98
CA LEU A 65 11.75 18.04 -1.76
C LEU A 65 12.13 18.29 -3.23
N PRO A 66 11.24 17.96 -4.17
CA PRO A 66 11.55 18.10 -5.57
C PRO A 66 11.62 19.57 -6.00
N THR A 67 12.53 19.85 -6.93
CA THR A 67 12.69 21.18 -7.52
C THR A 67 12.16 21.15 -8.95
N LYS A 68 11.00 21.77 -9.21
CA LYS A 68 10.29 21.66 -10.50
C LYS A 68 11.13 22.08 -11.71
N SER A 69 12.01 23.07 -11.57
CA SER A 69 12.90 23.51 -12.65
C SER A 69 13.86 22.42 -13.15
N HIS A 70 14.14 21.38 -12.36
CA HIS A 70 15.05 20.29 -12.77
C HIS A 70 14.43 19.33 -13.79
N TYR A 71 13.10 19.27 -13.89
CA TYR A 71 12.41 18.27 -14.71
C TYR A 71 11.24 18.80 -15.53
N ILE A 72 10.88 20.08 -15.41
CA ILE A 72 9.72 20.66 -16.12
C ILE A 72 9.83 20.60 -17.65
N ASN A 73 11.04 20.56 -18.19
CA ASN A 73 11.30 20.48 -19.63
C ASN A 73 11.50 19.03 -20.12
N VAL A 74 11.33 18.03 -19.25
CA VAL A 74 11.48 16.62 -19.60
C VAL A 74 10.14 16.13 -20.12
N HIS A 75 10.05 15.91 -21.43
CA HIS A 75 8.81 15.51 -22.11
C HIS A 75 8.88 14.10 -22.72
N ASP A 76 10.06 13.47 -22.68
CA ASP A 76 10.27 12.09 -23.10
C ASP A 76 10.43 11.19 -21.87
N PRO A 77 9.64 10.09 -21.72
CA PRO A 77 9.81 9.18 -20.60
C PRO A 77 11.23 8.62 -20.54
N GLY A 78 11.88 8.40 -21.68
CA GLY A 78 13.25 7.93 -21.75
C GLY A 78 14.26 8.87 -21.10
N GLU A 79 14.01 10.18 -21.13
CA GLU A 79 14.89 11.19 -20.53
C GLU A 79 14.65 11.39 -19.04
N TRP A 80 13.54 10.86 -18.50
CA TRP A 80 13.26 10.90 -17.08
C TRP A 80 14.27 10.07 -16.28
N LYS A 81 14.94 10.73 -15.32
CA LYS A 81 16.05 10.16 -14.54
C LYS A 81 15.66 9.65 -13.15
N ASN A 82 14.62 10.23 -12.55
CA ASN A 82 14.06 9.75 -11.30
C ASN A 82 13.39 8.39 -11.50
N PRO A 83 12.91 7.72 -10.43
CA PRO A 83 12.15 6.49 -10.59
C PRO A 83 10.92 6.76 -11.46
N PHE A 84 10.62 5.82 -12.36
CA PHE A 84 9.46 5.86 -13.24
C PHE A 84 8.65 4.59 -13.02
N ILE A 85 7.35 4.75 -12.78
CA ILE A 85 6.43 3.66 -12.48
C ILE A 85 5.52 3.47 -13.70
N SER A 86 5.50 2.24 -14.21
CA SER A 86 4.49 1.80 -15.17
C SER A 86 3.54 0.83 -14.48
N VAL A 87 2.24 1.09 -14.53
CA VAL A 87 1.24 0.31 -13.79
C VAL A 87 0.48 -0.61 -14.75
N ASP A 88 0.41 -1.90 -14.44
CA ASP A 88 -0.46 -2.88 -15.08
C ASP A 88 -1.60 -3.30 -14.12
N ALA A 89 -2.40 -4.28 -14.52
CA ALA A 89 -3.51 -4.82 -13.75
C ALA A 89 -3.07 -5.54 -12.48
N ASP A 90 -1.95 -6.26 -12.56
CA ASP A 90 -1.50 -7.18 -11.50
C ASP A 90 -0.10 -6.82 -10.97
N THR A 91 0.68 -6.06 -11.73
CA THR A 91 2.08 -5.73 -11.43
C THR A 91 2.37 -4.24 -11.67
N ILE A 92 3.50 -3.79 -11.12
CA ILE A 92 4.08 -2.49 -11.37
C ILE A 92 5.50 -2.69 -11.89
N ASP A 93 5.86 -2.00 -12.96
CA ASP A 93 7.23 -1.94 -13.45
C ASP A 93 7.89 -0.66 -12.93
N LEU A 94 8.89 -0.84 -12.06
CA LEU A 94 9.69 0.23 -11.52
C LEU A 94 10.98 0.35 -12.34
N ARG A 95 11.07 1.43 -13.12
CA ARG A 95 12.28 1.78 -13.88
C ARG A 95 13.17 2.73 -13.08
N ILE A 96 14.45 2.37 -12.96
CA ILE A 96 15.48 3.18 -12.30
C ILE A 96 16.72 3.30 -13.18
N ILE A 97 17.52 4.33 -12.96
CA ILE A 97 18.85 4.48 -13.57
C ILE A 97 19.89 4.05 -12.54
N GLN A 98 20.57 2.93 -12.79
CA GLN A 98 21.62 2.44 -11.93
C GLN A 98 22.86 3.31 -11.95
N ALA A 99 23.73 3.08 -10.97
CA ALA A 99 25.08 3.58 -10.94
C ALA A 99 25.84 3.44 -12.25
N ASP A 100 26.67 4.43 -12.55
CA ASP A 100 27.90 4.07 -13.23
C ASP A 100 28.83 3.38 -12.22
N ALA A 101 29.21 2.13 -12.51
CA ALA A 101 30.07 1.32 -11.67
C ALA A 101 31.56 1.69 -11.83
N ASN A 102 31.92 2.45 -12.88
CA ASN A 102 33.29 2.84 -13.12
C ASN A 102 33.59 4.19 -12.43
N PRO A 103 34.56 4.23 -11.49
CA PRO A 103 34.87 5.39 -10.67
C PRO A 103 35.58 6.52 -11.43
N SER A 104 35.96 6.31 -12.69
CA SER A 104 36.59 7.32 -13.53
C SER A 104 35.56 8.18 -14.27
N ASP A 105 35.83 9.49 -14.32
CA ASP A 105 35.04 10.47 -15.09
C ASP A 105 35.30 10.40 -16.61
N VAL A 106 36.33 9.66 -17.03
CA VAL A 106 36.69 9.55 -18.44
C VAL A 106 35.59 8.84 -19.23
N GLY A 107 34.99 9.55 -20.18
CA GLY A 107 33.99 9.02 -21.10
C GLY A 107 32.58 8.91 -20.53
N GLN A 108 32.29 9.47 -19.35
CA GLN A 108 30.91 9.56 -18.84
C GLN A 108 30.02 10.31 -19.85
N GLY A 109 28.85 9.74 -20.16
CA GLY A 109 27.91 10.33 -21.11
C GLY A 109 28.34 10.24 -22.59
N SER A 110 29.46 9.58 -22.89
CA SER A 110 29.89 9.32 -24.27
C SER A 110 29.11 8.16 -24.90
N MET A 111 29.25 7.97 -26.22
CA MET A 111 28.69 6.81 -26.94
C MET A 111 29.12 5.46 -26.33
N LEU A 112 30.27 5.41 -25.64
CA LEU A 112 30.78 4.19 -25.01
C LEU A 112 30.21 3.95 -23.60
N ARG A 113 29.63 4.97 -22.96
CA ARG A 113 29.03 4.88 -21.61
C ARG A 113 27.70 5.65 -21.55
N PRO A 114 26.68 5.26 -22.33
CA PRO A 114 25.39 5.92 -22.32
C PRO A 114 24.63 5.63 -21.02
N GLU A 115 23.99 6.65 -20.45
CA GLU A 115 23.14 6.52 -19.27
C GLU A 115 21.94 5.58 -19.50
N ALA A 116 21.42 5.55 -20.73
CA ALA A 116 20.34 4.65 -21.12
C ALA A 116 20.67 3.15 -20.92
N ALA A 117 21.94 2.75 -21.06
CA ALA A 117 22.35 1.36 -20.86
C ALA A 117 22.33 0.93 -19.38
N ARG A 118 22.22 1.88 -18.45
CA ARG A 118 22.13 1.63 -17.01
C ARG A 118 20.69 1.60 -16.51
N ARG A 119 19.70 1.70 -17.41
CA ARG A 119 18.30 1.57 -17.05
C ARG A 119 18.02 0.12 -16.65
N GLN A 120 17.35 -0.02 -15.52
CA GLN A 120 16.86 -1.30 -15.03
C GLN A 120 15.36 -1.18 -14.78
N GLU A 121 14.63 -2.21 -15.21
CA GLU A 121 13.20 -2.35 -14.95
C GLU A 121 13.01 -3.51 -13.97
N LEU A 122 12.24 -3.24 -12.92
CA LEU A 122 11.95 -4.17 -11.85
C LEU A 122 10.45 -4.38 -11.80
N GLN A 123 9.99 -5.57 -12.16
CA GLN A 123 8.60 -5.94 -11.98
C GLN A 123 8.36 -6.27 -10.51
N ILE A 124 7.50 -5.49 -9.86
CA ILE A 124 7.16 -5.62 -8.45
C ILE A 124 5.65 -5.73 -8.27
N ARG A 125 5.25 -6.28 -7.12
CA ARG A 125 3.84 -6.32 -6.74
C ARG A 125 3.43 -4.94 -6.20
N PRO A 126 2.17 -4.50 -6.39
CA PRO A 126 1.73 -3.19 -5.92
C PRO A 126 2.01 -2.93 -4.43
N GLU A 127 1.82 -3.94 -3.56
CA GLU A 127 2.12 -3.87 -2.12
C GLU A 127 3.59 -3.62 -1.78
N ASP A 128 4.51 -4.04 -2.65
CA ASP A 128 5.95 -3.91 -2.42
C ASP A 128 6.48 -2.54 -2.86
N LEU A 129 5.63 -1.70 -3.48
CA LEU A 129 6.03 -0.38 -4.01
C LEU A 129 6.73 0.49 -2.96
N THR A 130 6.16 0.61 -1.76
CA THR A 130 6.74 1.44 -0.69
C THR A 130 8.14 0.95 -0.33
N LYS A 131 8.27 -0.36 -0.11
CA LYS A 131 9.54 -1.00 0.24
C LYS A 131 10.58 -0.83 -0.87
N ALA A 132 10.17 -0.99 -2.12
CA ALA A 132 11.04 -0.82 -3.28
C ALA A 132 11.59 0.61 -3.36
N LEU A 133 10.74 1.63 -3.16
CA LEU A 133 11.16 3.04 -3.19
C LEU A 133 12.10 3.39 -2.04
N ILE A 134 11.84 2.91 -0.83
CA ILE A 134 12.72 3.13 0.34
C ILE A 134 14.09 2.48 0.13
N ALA A 135 14.15 1.34 -0.56
CA ALA A 135 15.40 0.64 -0.85
C ALA A 135 16.25 1.35 -1.93
N LEU A 136 15.71 2.37 -2.62
CA LEU A 136 16.47 3.07 -3.65
C LEU A 136 17.54 3.98 -3.02
N PRO A 137 18.77 3.97 -3.55
CA PRO A 137 19.81 4.88 -3.09
C PRO A 137 19.49 6.33 -3.46
N GLU A 138 19.99 7.31 -2.70
CA GLU A 138 19.73 8.76 -2.90
C GLU A 138 20.00 9.24 -4.33
N ARG A 139 21.05 8.69 -4.97
CA ARG A 139 21.41 8.93 -6.37
C ARG A 139 20.29 8.69 -7.39
N ALA A 140 19.31 7.86 -7.04
CA ALA A 140 18.17 7.55 -7.91
C ALA A 140 17.16 8.72 -7.96
N TRP A 141 17.38 9.77 -7.17
CA TRP A 141 16.49 10.91 -6.99
C TRP A 141 17.11 12.26 -7.41
N PRO A 142 17.70 12.40 -8.62
CA PRO A 142 18.32 13.65 -9.05
C PRO A 142 17.38 14.87 -9.06
N TYR A 143 16.07 14.65 -9.17
CA TYR A 143 15.04 15.71 -9.15
C TYR A 143 14.45 15.95 -7.76
N GLY A 144 14.98 15.31 -6.71
CA GLY A 144 14.37 15.22 -5.39
C GLY A 144 13.26 14.18 -5.32
N ARG A 145 12.43 14.23 -4.28
CA ARG A 145 11.37 13.23 -4.01
C ARG A 145 10.15 13.41 -4.93
N VAL A 146 10.35 13.12 -6.22
CA VAL A 146 9.33 13.07 -7.27
C VAL A 146 9.43 11.75 -8.04
N VAL A 147 8.30 11.16 -8.40
CA VAL A 147 8.23 9.94 -9.21
C VAL A 147 7.32 10.20 -10.39
N ALA A 148 7.73 9.75 -11.57
CA ALA A 148 6.84 9.73 -12.73
C ALA A 148 5.99 8.46 -12.71
N ILE A 149 4.72 8.56 -13.09
CA ILE A 149 3.82 7.42 -13.19
C ILE A 149 3.04 7.44 -14.50
N ALA A 150 2.84 6.27 -15.10
CA ALA A 150 2.03 6.08 -16.30
C ALA A 150 1.29 4.73 -16.26
N GLU A 151 0.21 4.62 -17.05
CA GLU A 151 -0.33 3.29 -17.38
C GLU A 151 0.70 2.52 -18.23
N SER A 152 0.77 1.20 -18.06
CA SER A 152 1.59 0.35 -18.91
C SER A 152 1.11 0.41 -20.37
N PRO A 153 2.01 0.64 -21.34
CA PRO A 153 1.64 0.60 -22.76
C PRO A 153 1.25 -0.83 -23.18
N GLU A 154 1.79 -1.85 -22.51
CA GLU A 154 1.56 -3.26 -22.83
C GLU A 154 0.27 -3.82 -22.21
N ALA A 155 -0.37 -3.08 -21.29
CA ALA A 155 -1.57 -3.54 -20.61
C ALA A 155 -2.73 -3.84 -21.58
N ASP A 156 -3.42 -4.96 -21.34
CA ASP A 156 -4.58 -5.40 -22.10
C ASP A 156 -5.66 -4.29 -22.12
N ARG A 157 -6.13 -3.96 -23.33
CA ARG A 157 -7.20 -2.99 -23.56
C ARG A 157 -8.45 -3.28 -22.72
N LYS A 158 -8.78 -4.55 -22.50
CA LYS A 158 -9.94 -4.95 -21.68
C LYS A 158 -9.74 -4.64 -20.18
N LYS A 159 -8.49 -4.64 -19.72
CA LYS A 159 -8.13 -4.36 -18.32
C LYS A 159 -7.84 -2.88 -18.04
N ARG A 160 -7.87 -1.99 -19.04
CA ARG A 160 -7.59 -0.54 -18.87
C ARG A 160 -8.37 0.14 -17.74
N PRO A 161 -9.68 -0.14 -17.51
CA PRO A 161 -10.38 0.44 -16.36
C PRO A 161 -9.79 0.01 -15.01
N LEU A 162 -9.29 -1.23 -14.90
CA LEU A 162 -8.61 -1.71 -13.71
C LEU A 162 -7.24 -1.06 -13.57
N VAL A 163 -6.46 -0.96 -14.66
CA VAL A 163 -5.16 -0.28 -14.68
C VAL A 163 -5.27 1.16 -14.19
N ARG A 164 -6.28 1.91 -14.65
CA ARG A 164 -6.52 3.29 -14.18
C ARG A 164 -6.77 3.38 -12.69
N ARG A 165 -7.60 2.48 -12.14
CA ARG A 165 -7.82 2.41 -10.69
C ARG A 165 -6.53 2.07 -9.93
N ASN A 166 -5.70 1.20 -10.49
CA ASN A 166 -4.41 0.87 -9.91
C ASN A 166 -3.45 2.06 -9.95
N VAL A 167 -3.44 2.84 -11.04
CA VAL A 167 -2.68 4.09 -11.13
C VAL A 167 -3.15 5.05 -10.04
N GLU A 168 -4.45 5.33 -9.96
CA GLU A 168 -5.02 6.20 -8.91
C GLU A 168 -4.64 5.72 -7.50
N ALA A 169 -4.72 4.42 -7.23
CA ALA A 169 -4.32 3.83 -5.95
C ALA A 169 -2.81 3.98 -5.68
N ALA A 170 -1.97 3.84 -6.70
CA ALA A 170 -0.53 4.06 -6.59
C ALA A 170 -0.23 5.55 -6.34
N ILE A 171 -0.89 6.48 -7.03
CA ILE A 171 -0.79 7.92 -6.81
C ILE A 171 -1.14 8.27 -5.36
N GLN A 172 -2.27 7.77 -4.86
CA GLN A 172 -2.68 8.00 -3.47
C GLN A 172 -1.64 7.48 -2.49
N ARG A 173 -1.10 6.27 -2.72
CA ARG A 173 -0.06 5.70 -1.88
C ARG A 173 1.23 6.53 -1.88
N LEU A 174 1.65 7.04 -3.04
CA LEU A 174 2.84 7.91 -3.15
C LEU A 174 2.63 9.23 -2.42
N ASN A 175 1.45 9.85 -2.58
CA ASN A 175 1.08 11.07 -1.87
C ASN A 175 1.05 10.87 -0.35
N ASP A 176 0.53 9.74 0.12
CA ASP A 176 0.54 9.38 1.54
C ASP A 176 1.97 9.24 2.09
N LEU A 177 2.94 8.88 1.25
CA LEU A 177 4.37 8.83 1.60
C LEU A 177 5.07 10.19 1.48
N GLY A 178 4.37 11.25 1.07
CA GLY A 178 4.93 12.57 0.82
C GLY A 178 5.78 12.65 -0.45
N VAL A 179 5.61 11.71 -1.37
CA VAL A 179 6.26 11.71 -2.69
C VAL A 179 5.41 12.50 -3.66
N VAL A 180 6.02 13.43 -4.39
CA VAL A 180 5.34 14.15 -5.46
C VAL A 180 5.22 13.25 -6.68
N VAL A 181 4.05 13.28 -7.31
CA VAL A 181 3.78 12.47 -8.51
C VAL A 181 3.72 13.37 -9.73
N GLU A 182 4.48 13.00 -10.77
CA GLU A 182 4.32 13.52 -12.12
C GLU A 182 3.57 12.48 -12.95
N GLU A 183 2.33 12.76 -13.34
CA GLU A 183 1.55 11.84 -14.18
C GLU A 183 1.88 12.05 -15.65
N TRP A 184 2.17 10.95 -16.34
CA TRP A 184 2.53 10.94 -17.75
C TRP A 184 1.43 10.30 -18.58
N PRO A 185 1.10 10.86 -19.75
CA PRO A 185 0.08 10.28 -20.61
C PRO A 185 0.54 8.91 -21.12
N ALA A 186 -0.38 7.94 -21.08
CA ALA A 186 -0.20 6.67 -21.79
C ALA A 186 -0.15 6.97 -23.30
N ARG A 187 0.92 6.55 -23.98
CA ARG A 187 1.02 6.63 -25.45
C ARG A 187 0.41 5.40 -26.10
#